data_AF-A0A925TAL5-F1
#
_entry.id   AF-A0A925TAL5-F1
#
_cell.length_a   1.000
_cell.length_b   1.000
_cell.length_c   1.000
_cell.angle_alpha   90.00
_cell.angle_beta   90.00
_cell.angle_gamma   90.00
#
_symmetry.space_group_name_H-M   'P 1'
#
loop_
_entity.id
_entity.type
_entity.pdbx_description
1 polymer ?
#
loop_
_entity_poly.entity_id
_entity_poly.type
_entity_poly.pdbx_seq_one_letter_code
_entity_poly.pdbx_strand_id
1 'polypeptide(L)'
;MIAFTASTFALGQTSSPSPETHSFTGTIEKVLHDFPHNLRSISGAFIVAQAGVENYESLVEMPGSEQCYIARYSSVEDTTASWQARMYRDDDFKRAATHYRELYQKLKACHLRLVDGSLIFLNGEWDAPKEENDFTMSTLRLITGDERYKEVKIDIEMLYQFPEWVININIVSKKKDTLEGYAGSDGM
;
A
#
# COMPACT_ATOMS: atom_id res chain seq x y z
N MET A 1 -18.27 46.15 46.00
CA MET A 1 -18.70 44.80 45.61
C MET A 1 -18.59 44.75 44.09
N ILE A 2 -17.50 44.18 43.54
CA ILE A 2 -17.27 44.06 42.10
C ILE A 2 -16.99 42.60 41.83
N ALA A 3 -17.82 41.98 40.99
CA ALA A 3 -17.84 40.55 40.72
C ALA A 3 -16.74 40.16 39.73
N PHE A 4 -16.10 39.02 40.03
CA PHE A 4 -15.19 38.30 39.14
C PHE A 4 -15.98 37.54 38.06
N THR A 5 -15.50 37.58 36.83
CA THR A 5 -15.83 36.56 35.81
C THR A 5 -14.54 35.98 35.27
N ALA A 6 -14.22 34.76 35.69
CA ALA A 6 -13.17 33.95 35.08
C ALA A 6 -13.79 33.15 33.94
N SER A 7 -13.33 33.40 32.70
CA SER A 7 -13.67 32.57 31.54
C SER A 7 -12.74 31.36 31.51
N THR A 8 -13.28 30.18 31.78
CA THR A 8 -12.58 28.91 31.64
C THR A 8 -12.62 28.49 30.17
N PHE A 9 -11.48 28.45 29.51
CA PHE A 9 -11.36 27.81 28.19
C PHE A 9 -11.18 26.30 28.40
N ALA A 10 -12.13 25.51 27.91
CA ALA A 10 -12.01 24.06 27.83
C ALA A 10 -11.15 23.71 26.61
N LEU A 11 -9.96 23.16 26.83
CA LEU A 11 -9.17 22.50 25.79
C LEU A 11 -9.87 21.18 25.44
N GLY A 12 -10.48 21.12 24.25
CA GLY A 12 -10.96 19.87 23.68
C GLY A 12 -9.77 18.98 23.34
N GLN A 13 -9.69 17.80 23.97
CA GLN A 13 -8.73 16.78 23.59
C GLN A 13 -9.23 16.11 22.31
N THR A 14 -8.60 16.41 21.17
CA THR A 14 -8.71 15.58 19.97
C THR A 14 -7.93 14.29 20.21
N SER A 15 -8.62 13.20 20.51
CA SER A 15 -8.02 11.87 20.57
C SER A 15 -7.56 11.47 19.16
N SER A 16 -6.26 11.46 18.92
CA SER A 16 -5.70 10.80 17.73
C SER A 16 -6.09 9.32 17.78
N PRO A 17 -6.66 8.73 16.71
CA PRO A 17 -6.92 7.31 16.66
C PRO A 17 -5.59 6.56 16.83
N SER A 18 -5.51 5.67 17.82
CA SER A 18 -4.35 4.79 17.97
C SER A 18 -4.37 3.73 16.88
N PRO A 19 -3.21 3.37 16.29
CA PRO A 19 -3.16 2.35 15.25
C PRO A 19 -3.64 1.00 15.80
N GLU A 20 -4.59 0.38 15.09
CA GLU A 20 -5.07 -0.96 15.42
C GLU A 20 -4.04 -2.00 14.95
N THR A 21 -3.47 -2.77 15.87
CA THR A 21 -2.53 -3.85 15.51
C THR A 21 -3.31 -5.06 14.99
N HIS A 22 -3.22 -5.32 13.69
CA HIS A 22 -3.85 -6.48 13.06
C HIS A 22 -2.87 -7.65 12.90
N SER A 23 -3.36 -8.85 12.53
CA SER A 23 -2.47 -9.90 12.03
C SER A 23 -1.95 -9.54 10.63
N PHE A 24 -0.89 -10.19 10.15
CA PHE A 24 -0.36 -9.95 8.80
C PHE A 24 -1.45 -10.09 7.72
N THR A 25 -2.20 -11.20 7.74
CA THR A 25 -3.33 -11.42 6.82
C THR A 25 -4.45 -10.42 7.04
N GLY A 26 -4.81 -10.11 8.29
CA GLY A 26 -5.86 -9.13 8.58
C GLY A 26 -5.50 -7.72 8.10
N THR A 27 -4.22 -7.37 8.09
CA THR A 27 -3.72 -6.10 7.54
C THR A 27 -3.92 -6.06 6.03
N ILE A 28 -3.44 -7.09 5.31
CA ILE A 28 -3.63 -7.21 3.86
C ILE A 28 -5.11 -7.15 3.51
N GLU A 29 -5.96 -7.90 4.21
CA GLU A 29 -7.40 -7.93 4.00
C GLU A 29 -8.05 -6.55 4.23
N LYS A 30 -7.68 -5.84 5.31
CA LYS A 30 -8.19 -4.49 5.60
C LYS A 30 -7.80 -3.48 4.52
N VAL A 31 -6.56 -3.54 4.02
CA VAL A 31 -6.10 -2.70 2.91
C VAL A 31 -6.85 -3.04 1.62
N LEU A 32 -7.01 -4.33 1.30
CA LEU A 32 -7.76 -4.79 0.14
C LEU A 32 -9.22 -4.31 0.16
N HIS A 33 -9.88 -4.35 1.32
CA HIS A 33 -11.25 -3.85 1.49
C HIS A 33 -11.41 -2.35 1.23
N ASP A 34 -10.35 -1.56 1.35
CA ASP A 34 -10.42 -0.11 1.14
C ASP A 34 -10.11 0.33 -0.30
N PHE A 35 -9.69 -0.59 -1.18
CA PHE A 35 -9.45 -0.27 -2.59
C PHE A 35 -10.68 0.24 -3.34
N PRO A 36 -11.90 -0.30 -3.15
CA PRO A 36 -13.10 0.29 -3.73
C PRO A 36 -13.34 1.75 -3.31
N HIS A 37 -12.75 2.19 -2.20
CA HIS A 37 -12.80 3.57 -1.70
C HIS A 37 -11.49 4.34 -1.94
N ASN A 38 -10.61 3.82 -2.80
CA ASN A 38 -9.31 4.42 -3.13
C ASN A 38 -8.44 4.73 -1.90
N LEU A 39 -8.45 3.80 -0.93
CA LEU A 39 -7.68 3.86 0.32
C LEU A 39 -8.02 5.06 1.22
N ARG A 40 -9.17 5.72 1.00
CA ARG A 40 -9.55 6.94 1.72
C ARG A 40 -9.84 6.72 3.19
N SER A 41 -10.40 5.58 3.58
CA SER A 41 -10.78 5.35 4.98
C SER A 41 -9.58 4.99 5.86
N ILE A 42 -8.53 4.45 5.25
CA ILE A 42 -7.28 4.09 5.95
C ILE A 42 -6.15 5.11 5.78
N SER A 43 -6.45 6.29 5.21
CA SER A 43 -5.48 7.38 5.08
C SER A 43 -5.46 8.28 6.31
N GLY A 44 -4.26 8.53 6.81
CA GLY A 44 -3.97 9.37 7.97
C GLY A 44 -3.47 10.76 7.57
N ALA A 45 -2.49 11.26 8.34
CA ALA A 45 -1.96 12.60 8.17
C ALA A 45 -1.23 12.75 6.82
N PHE A 46 -1.30 13.95 6.24
CA PHE A 46 -0.52 14.31 5.05
C PHE A 46 0.97 14.35 5.41
N ILE A 47 1.82 13.73 4.57
CA ILE A 47 3.27 13.73 4.72
C ILE A 47 3.88 14.76 3.78
N VAL A 48 3.71 14.56 2.46
CA VAL A 48 4.36 15.37 1.43
C VAL A 48 3.69 15.19 0.08
N ALA A 49 3.74 16.22 -0.77
CA ALA A 49 3.36 16.14 -2.18
C ALA A 49 4.58 16.40 -3.07
N GLN A 50 4.86 15.49 -4.01
CA GLN A 50 5.97 15.62 -4.95
C GLN A 50 5.63 14.96 -6.28
N ALA A 51 5.98 15.62 -7.40
CA ALA A 51 5.84 15.07 -8.76
C ALA A 51 4.43 14.53 -9.09
N GLY A 52 3.37 15.20 -8.61
CA GLY A 52 1.98 14.78 -8.87
C GLY A 52 1.51 13.58 -8.01
N VAL A 53 2.25 13.27 -6.95
CA VAL A 53 1.90 12.24 -5.97
C VAL A 53 1.81 12.87 -4.57
N GLU A 54 0.71 12.64 -3.89
CA GLU A 54 0.51 13.01 -2.49
C GLU A 54 0.69 11.79 -1.59
N ASN A 55 1.55 11.89 -0.59
CA ASN A 55 1.81 10.84 0.38
C ASN A 55 1.14 11.15 1.72
N TYR A 56 0.52 10.13 2.30
CA TYR A 56 -0.17 10.16 3.57
C TYR A 56 0.32 9.02 4.45
N GLU A 57 0.28 9.21 5.77
CA GLU A 57 0.45 8.10 6.71
C GLU A 57 -0.68 7.08 6.52
N SER A 58 -0.41 5.79 6.73
CA SER A 58 -1.47 4.80 6.78
C SER A 58 -1.97 4.63 8.22
N LEU A 59 -3.30 4.62 8.40
CA LEU A 59 -3.92 4.24 9.67
C LEU A 59 -3.90 2.71 9.90
N VAL A 60 -3.46 1.95 8.90
CA VAL A 60 -3.32 0.49 8.96
C VAL A 60 -1.83 0.16 8.91
N GLU A 61 -1.32 -0.31 10.03
CA GLU A 61 0.09 -0.69 10.16
C GLU A 61 0.28 -2.18 9.91
N MET A 62 1.33 -2.52 9.16
CA MET A 62 1.73 -3.90 8.92
C MET A 62 2.62 -4.40 10.06
N PRO A 63 2.29 -5.54 10.70
CA PRO A 63 3.13 -6.12 11.74
C PRO A 63 4.56 -6.38 11.25
N GLY A 64 5.53 -5.83 11.96
CA GLY A 64 6.95 -5.94 11.63
C GLY A 64 7.42 -5.01 10.52
N SER A 65 6.58 -4.10 10.02
CA SER A 65 7.02 -3.03 9.14
C SER A 65 7.71 -1.90 9.91
N GLU A 66 8.63 -1.23 9.24
CA GLU A 66 9.25 0.01 9.72
C GLU A 66 8.32 1.21 9.50
N GLN A 67 7.59 1.22 8.39
CA GLN A 67 6.68 2.31 8.01
C GLN A 67 5.62 1.83 7.01
N CYS A 68 4.41 2.38 7.11
CA CYS A 68 3.33 2.22 6.14
C CYS A 68 2.84 3.60 5.65
N TYR A 69 2.62 3.75 4.35
CA TYR A 69 2.13 4.99 3.75
C TYR A 69 1.19 4.73 2.58
N ILE A 70 0.41 5.74 2.23
CA ILE A 70 -0.51 5.72 1.09
C ILE A 70 -0.08 6.82 0.13
N ALA A 71 0.18 6.44 -1.12
CA ALA A 71 0.46 7.38 -2.20
C ALA A 71 -0.80 7.54 -3.05
N ARG A 72 -1.19 8.78 -3.33
CA ARG A 72 -2.30 9.11 -4.22
C ARG A 72 -1.77 9.85 -5.44
N TYR A 73 -2.11 9.34 -6.60
CA TYR A 73 -1.77 9.96 -7.87
C TYR A 73 -2.84 11.00 -8.20
N SER A 74 -2.40 12.20 -8.59
CA SER A 74 -3.27 13.32 -8.93
C SER A 74 -2.98 13.81 -10.34
N SER A 75 -3.08 12.90 -11.33
CA SER A 75 -3.00 13.27 -12.75
C SER A 75 -4.40 13.28 -13.37
N VAL A 76 -4.53 13.87 -14.57
CA VAL A 76 -5.80 13.86 -15.32
C VAL A 76 -6.21 12.43 -15.71
N GLU A 77 -5.23 11.55 -15.89
CA GLU A 77 -5.40 10.18 -16.37
C GLU A 77 -5.43 9.16 -15.22
N ASP A 78 -4.82 9.49 -14.08
CA ASP A 78 -4.62 8.60 -12.95
C ASP A 78 -5.00 9.27 -11.62
N THR A 79 -6.13 8.82 -11.07
CA THR A 79 -6.63 9.20 -9.75
C THR A 79 -6.52 8.05 -8.75
N THR A 80 -5.67 7.06 -9.01
CA THR A 80 -5.55 5.86 -8.19
C THR A 80 -4.75 6.12 -6.92
N ALA A 81 -4.77 5.15 -6.02
CA ALA A 81 -3.96 5.14 -4.82
C ALA A 81 -3.21 3.81 -4.69
N SER A 82 -2.06 3.86 -4.04
CA SER A 82 -1.30 2.70 -3.60
C SER A 82 -1.07 2.74 -2.10
N TRP A 83 -1.01 1.56 -1.50
CA TRP A 83 -0.57 1.37 -0.12
C TRP A 83 0.79 0.71 -0.15
N GLN A 84 1.71 1.15 0.70
CA GLN A 84 3.09 0.70 0.70
C GLN A 84 3.55 0.45 2.14
N ALA A 85 4.27 -0.63 2.36
CA ALA A 85 4.92 -0.94 3.63
C ALA A 85 6.40 -1.29 3.42
N ARG A 86 7.28 -0.61 4.14
CA ARG A 86 8.70 -0.97 4.25
C ARG A 86 8.85 -2.02 5.33
N MET A 87 9.22 -3.23 4.94
CA MET A 87 9.18 -4.41 5.81
C MET A 87 10.51 -4.71 6.49
N TYR A 88 11.62 -4.51 5.79
CA TYR A 88 12.92 -4.94 6.27
C TYR A 88 14.03 -4.22 5.51
N ARG A 89 15.18 -4.03 6.14
CA ARG A 89 16.40 -3.59 5.49
C ARG A 89 17.64 -4.18 6.14
N ASP A 90 18.65 -4.48 5.33
CA ASP A 90 19.91 -5.07 5.79
C ASP A 90 21.01 -4.88 4.75
N ASP A 91 22.26 -4.74 5.16
CA ASP A 91 23.40 -4.65 4.24
C ASP A 91 23.82 -6.01 3.66
N ASP A 92 23.40 -7.12 4.28
CA ASP A 92 23.67 -8.48 3.83
C ASP A 92 22.56 -9.01 2.94
N PHE A 93 22.91 -9.27 1.68
CA PHE A 93 22.01 -9.82 0.67
C PHE A 93 21.33 -11.12 1.11
N LYS A 94 22.03 -12.04 1.79
CA LYS A 94 21.48 -13.35 2.15
C LYS A 94 20.41 -13.22 3.23
N ARG A 95 20.59 -12.32 4.20
CA ARG A 95 19.59 -12.00 5.21
C ARG A 95 18.35 -11.37 4.56
N ALA A 96 18.54 -10.38 3.70
CA ALA A 96 17.45 -9.76 2.95
C ALA A 96 16.70 -10.77 2.06
N ALA A 97 17.40 -11.59 1.29
CA ALA A 97 16.80 -12.61 0.43
C ALA A 97 15.97 -13.65 1.22
N THR A 98 16.40 -13.98 2.44
CA THR A 98 15.64 -14.88 3.35
C THR A 98 14.33 -14.22 3.78
N HIS A 99 14.40 -12.98 4.27
CA HIS A 99 13.21 -12.21 4.66
C HIS A 99 12.25 -11.97 3.50
N TYR A 100 12.77 -11.71 2.30
CA TYR A 100 11.98 -11.53 1.09
C TYR A 100 11.16 -12.79 0.76
N ARG A 101 11.79 -13.97 0.87
CA ARG A 101 11.10 -15.26 0.68
C ARG A 101 10.04 -15.52 1.74
N GLU A 102 10.34 -15.25 3.01
CA GLU A 102 9.37 -15.44 4.11
C GLU A 102 8.15 -14.55 3.93
N LEU A 103 8.35 -13.29 3.56
CA LEU A 103 7.26 -12.35 3.29
C LEU A 103 6.43 -12.78 2.09
N TYR A 104 7.04 -13.26 1.01
CA TYR A 104 6.30 -13.81 -0.13
C TYR A 104 5.44 -15.02 0.28
N GLN A 105 5.97 -15.92 1.11
CA GLN A 105 5.19 -17.06 1.61
C GLN A 105 4.01 -16.62 2.49
N LYS A 106 4.19 -15.60 3.34
CA LYS A 106 3.09 -15.00 4.12
C LYS A 106 2.04 -14.37 3.23
N LEU A 107 2.46 -13.65 2.18
CA LEU A 107 1.55 -13.08 1.18
C LEU A 107 0.76 -14.17 0.45
N LYS A 108 1.40 -15.26 0.00
CA LYS A 108 0.68 -16.38 -0.65
C LYS A 108 -0.39 -17.02 0.25
N ALA A 109 -0.26 -16.94 1.57
CA ALA A 109 -1.25 -17.43 2.53
C ALA A 109 -2.39 -16.42 2.80
N CYS A 110 -2.27 -15.19 2.34
CA CYS A 110 -3.30 -14.17 2.53
C CYS A 110 -4.48 -14.35 1.57
N HIS A 111 -5.62 -13.83 1.98
CA HIS A 111 -6.88 -13.90 1.26
C HIS A 111 -7.71 -12.64 1.51
N LEU A 112 -8.70 -12.45 0.64
CA LEU A 112 -9.79 -11.50 0.81
C LEU A 112 -11.07 -12.28 1.10
N ARG A 113 -11.74 -11.98 2.21
CA ARG A 113 -13.09 -12.50 2.49
C ARG A 113 -14.14 -11.56 1.92
N LEU A 114 -15.01 -12.08 1.07
CA LEU A 114 -16.15 -11.34 0.54
C LEU A 114 -17.34 -11.32 1.52
N VAL A 115 -18.32 -10.45 1.24
CA VAL A 115 -19.54 -10.29 2.06
C VAL A 115 -20.38 -11.57 2.12
N ASP A 116 -20.35 -12.38 1.05
CA ASP A 116 -21.01 -13.69 0.98
C ASP A 116 -20.25 -14.79 1.75
N GLY A 117 -19.10 -14.47 2.35
CA GLY A 117 -18.24 -15.39 3.08
C GLY A 117 -17.20 -16.12 2.22
N SER A 118 -17.21 -15.93 0.89
CA SER A 118 -16.24 -16.54 -0.03
C SER A 118 -14.82 -16.02 0.24
N LEU A 119 -13.82 -16.91 0.16
CA LEU A 119 -12.40 -16.53 0.29
C LEU A 119 -11.74 -16.51 -1.08
N ILE A 120 -11.10 -15.39 -1.43
CA ILE A 120 -10.28 -15.24 -2.63
C ILE A 120 -8.82 -15.19 -2.21
N PHE A 121 -8.04 -16.18 -2.62
CA PHE A 121 -6.61 -16.26 -2.32
C PHE A 121 -5.76 -15.48 -3.32
N LEU A 122 -4.60 -15.04 -2.86
CA LEU A 122 -3.59 -14.43 -3.69
C LEU A 122 -2.83 -15.47 -4.51
N ASN A 123 -2.73 -15.23 -5.82
CA ASN A 123 -1.94 -16.03 -6.72
C ASN A 123 -0.87 -15.21 -7.43
N GLY A 124 0.29 -15.81 -7.64
CA GLY A 124 1.48 -15.16 -8.17
C GLY A 124 2.62 -16.15 -8.27
N GLU A 125 3.63 -15.77 -9.04
CA GLU A 125 4.88 -16.51 -9.21
C GLU A 125 5.98 -15.89 -8.36
N TRP A 126 6.85 -16.75 -7.85
CA TRP A 126 7.99 -16.34 -7.05
C TRP A 126 9.16 -16.05 -8.00
N ASP A 127 9.76 -14.88 -7.85
CA ASP A 127 11.02 -14.54 -8.47
C ASP A 127 12.12 -14.52 -7.41
N ALA A 128 13.18 -15.30 -7.64
CA ALA A 128 14.26 -15.43 -6.68
C ALA A 128 15.24 -14.26 -6.85
N PRO A 129 15.57 -13.52 -5.78
CA PRO A 129 16.49 -12.40 -5.89
C PRO A 129 17.89 -12.91 -6.20
N LYS A 130 18.65 -12.09 -6.92
CA LYS A 130 20.05 -12.33 -7.26
C LYS A 130 20.87 -11.11 -6.88
N GLU A 131 22.04 -11.32 -6.30
CA GLU A 131 22.86 -10.23 -5.74
C GLU A 131 23.38 -9.29 -6.84
N GLU A 132 23.59 -9.81 -8.05
CA GLU A 132 23.95 -9.02 -9.23
C GLU A 132 22.84 -8.10 -9.74
N ASN A 133 21.60 -8.28 -9.28
CA ASN A 133 20.46 -7.44 -9.66
C ASN A 133 20.11 -6.50 -8.49
N ASP A 134 20.14 -5.20 -8.74
CA ASP A 134 19.75 -4.17 -7.76
C ASP A 134 18.24 -4.14 -7.46
N PHE A 135 17.45 -4.95 -8.17
CA PHE A 135 16.01 -5.03 -8.03
C PHE A 135 15.48 -6.44 -8.36
N THR A 136 14.52 -6.91 -7.58
CA THR A 136 13.71 -8.11 -7.87
C THR A 136 12.29 -7.88 -7.35
N MET A 137 11.29 -8.37 -8.08
CA MET A 137 9.88 -8.20 -7.72
C MET A 137 9.07 -9.45 -8.03
N SER A 138 8.17 -9.81 -7.12
CA SER A 138 7.15 -10.83 -7.33
C SER A 138 5.77 -10.22 -7.18
N THR A 139 4.91 -10.44 -8.17
CA THR A 139 3.55 -9.90 -8.20
C THR A 139 2.53 -10.99 -7.86
N LEU A 140 1.64 -10.69 -6.93
CA LEU A 140 0.45 -11.48 -6.60
C LEU A 140 -0.83 -10.72 -6.99
N ARG A 141 -1.88 -11.47 -7.33
CA ARG A 141 -3.19 -10.97 -7.73
C ARG A 141 -4.31 -11.81 -7.12
N LEU A 142 -5.47 -11.21 -6.95
CA LEU A 142 -6.69 -11.91 -6.59
C LEU A 142 -7.25 -12.61 -7.85
N ILE A 143 -7.46 -13.92 -7.81
CA ILE A 143 -8.18 -14.63 -8.88
C ILE A 143 -9.68 -14.46 -8.63
N THR A 144 -10.29 -13.45 -9.23
CA THR A 144 -11.71 -13.13 -9.01
C THR A 144 -12.39 -12.61 -10.26
N GLY A 145 -13.70 -12.85 -10.36
CA GLY A 145 -14.59 -12.20 -11.34
C GLY A 145 -15.12 -10.84 -10.87
N ASP A 146 -14.78 -10.40 -9.66
CA ASP A 146 -15.19 -9.10 -9.12
C ASP A 146 -14.34 -7.97 -9.72
N GLU A 147 -14.95 -7.18 -10.61
CA GLU A 147 -14.30 -6.08 -11.31
C GLU A 147 -13.70 -5.02 -10.38
N ARG A 148 -14.16 -4.92 -9.11
CA ARG A 148 -13.60 -3.98 -8.12
C ARG A 148 -12.14 -4.29 -7.76
N TYR A 149 -11.74 -5.56 -7.89
CA TYR A 149 -10.43 -6.05 -7.46
C TYR A 149 -9.56 -6.54 -8.62
N LYS A 150 -10.09 -6.55 -9.85
CA LYS A 150 -9.43 -7.11 -11.04
C LYS A 150 -8.08 -6.46 -11.36
N GLU A 151 -7.99 -5.16 -11.13
CA GLU A 151 -6.77 -4.38 -11.38
C GLU A 151 -5.86 -4.27 -10.14
N VAL A 152 -6.28 -4.84 -9.00
CA VAL A 152 -5.47 -4.84 -7.79
C VAL A 152 -4.35 -5.86 -7.92
N LYS A 153 -3.13 -5.41 -7.66
CA LYS A 153 -1.93 -6.24 -7.54
C LYS A 153 -1.22 -5.95 -6.23
N ILE A 154 -0.53 -6.98 -5.74
CA ILE A 154 0.35 -6.91 -4.58
C ILE A 154 1.73 -7.27 -5.05
N ASP A 155 2.62 -6.30 -5.09
CA ASP A 155 4.02 -6.48 -5.42
C ASP A 155 4.80 -6.60 -4.10
N ILE A 156 5.63 -7.64 -4.00
CA ILE A 156 6.73 -7.67 -3.03
C ILE A 156 8.00 -7.41 -3.82
N GLU A 157 8.81 -6.47 -3.36
CA GLU A 157 10.04 -6.08 -4.02
C GLU A 157 11.22 -6.10 -3.05
N MET A 158 12.38 -6.45 -3.57
CA MET A 158 13.67 -6.29 -2.90
C MET A 158 14.54 -5.41 -3.79
N LEU A 159 15.04 -4.31 -3.23
CA LEU A 159 15.77 -3.29 -3.96
C LEU A 159 17.04 -2.90 -3.21
N TYR A 160 18.10 -2.57 -3.94
CA TYR A 160 19.34 -2.08 -3.36
C TYR A 160 19.31 -0.55 -3.26
N GLN A 161 19.29 -0.05 -2.02
CA GLN A 161 19.43 1.35 -1.64
C GLN A 161 20.74 1.52 -0.89
N PHE A 162 21.82 1.83 -1.61
CA PHE A 162 23.18 1.89 -1.07
C PHE A 162 23.23 2.54 0.34
N PRO A 163 23.74 1.84 1.37
CA PRO A 163 24.40 0.53 1.33
C PRO A 163 23.50 -0.69 1.63
N GLU A 164 22.19 -0.54 1.72
CA GLU A 164 21.24 -1.54 2.25
C GLU A 164 20.38 -2.19 1.14
N TRP A 165 19.98 -3.44 1.33
CA TRP A 165 18.85 -4.06 0.65
C TRP A 165 17.58 -3.77 1.41
N VAL A 166 16.56 -3.25 0.73
CA VAL A 166 15.26 -2.88 1.32
C VAL A 166 14.17 -3.75 0.71
N ILE A 167 13.24 -4.21 1.54
CA ILE A 167 12.10 -5.02 1.13
C ILE A 167 10.82 -4.24 1.36
N ASN A 168 10.01 -4.06 0.32
CA ASN A 168 8.71 -3.41 0.40
C ASN A 168 7.58 -4.35 -0.04
N ILE A 169 6.39 -4.10 0.50
CA ILE A 169 5.12 -4.62 -0.02
C ILE A 169 4.33 -3.42 -0.55
N ASN A 170 3.93 -3.49 -1.82
CA ASN A 170 3.19 -2.46 -2.51
C ASN A 170 1.86 -3.04 -3.00
N ILE A 171 0.74 -2.47 -2.57
CA ILE A 171 -0.59 -2.82 -3.08
C ILE A 171 -1.07 -1.67 -3.94
N VAL A 172 -1.37 -1.96 -5.21
CA VAL A 172 -1.67 -0.95 -6.22
C VAL A 172 -2.89 -1.38 -7.01
N SER A 173 -3.75 -0.43 -7.35
CA SER A 173 -4.78 -0.59 -8.38
C SER A 173 -4.46 0.39 -9.49
N LYS A 174 -4.05 -0.10 -10.67
CA LYS A 174 -3.85 0.75 -11.84
C LYS A 174 -4.64 0.18 -13.00
N LYS A 175 -5.56 0.97 -13.55
CA LYS A 175 -6.21 0.62 -14.82
C LYS A 175 -5.15 0.58 -15.91
N LYS A 176 -5.25 -0.35 -16.86
CA LYS A 176 -4.43 -0.31 -18.08
C LYS A 176 -4.55 1.07 -18.71
N ASP A 177 -3.42 1.71 -19.01
CA ASP A 177 -3.38 2.91 -19.83
C ASP A 177 -3.94 2.52 -21.21
N THR A 178 -5.17 2.94 -21.50
CA THR A 178 -5.76 2.75 -22.83
C THR A 178 -5.01 3.68 -23.77
N LEU A 179 -4.10 3.13 -24.58
CA LEU A 179 -3.50 3.83 -25.72
C LEU A 179 -4.58 4.05 -26.81
N GLU A 180 -5.57 4.90 -26.54
CA GLU A 180 -6.55 5.36 -27.53
C GLU A 180 -6.57 6.89 -27.51
N GLY A 181 -5.89 7.50 -28.49
CA GLY A 181 -5.86 8.97 -28.60
C GLY A 181 -5.03 9.58 -29.73
N TYR A 182 -4.27 8.80 -30.53
CA TYR A 182 -3.64 9.30 -31.75
C TYR A 182 -4.29 8.69 -32.99
N ALA A 183 -5.60 8.90 -33.15
CA ALA A 183 -6.20 8.86 -34.47
C ALA A 183 -5.84 10.18 -35.16
N GLY A 184 -4.81 10.16 -36.00
CA GLY A 184 -4.39 11.29 -36.81
C GLY A 184 -5.55 11.81 -37.65
N SER A 185 -6.04 13.00 -37.31
CA SER A 185 -6.90 13.80 -38.17
C SER A 185 -6.01 14.56 -39.15
N ASP A 186 -5.43 13.86 -40.13
CA ASP A 186 -4.88 14.50 -41.33
C ASP A 186 -5.87 14.26 -42.48
N GLY A 187 -6.82 15.18 -42.56
CA GLY A 187 -7.79 15.29 -43.63
C GLY A 187 -8.14 16.75 -43.81
N MET A 188 -7.25 17.51 -44.47
CA MET A 188 -7.53 18.74 -45.21
C MET A 188 -6.51 18.90 -46.33
#